data_AF-A0A8I1RWP4-F1
#
_entry.id   AF-A0A8I1RWP4-F1
#
_cell.length_a   1.000
_cell.length_b   1.000
_cell.length_c   1.000
_cell.angle_alpha   90.00
_cell.angle_beta   90.00
_cell.angle_gamma   90.00
#
_symmetry.space_group_name_H-M   'P 1'
#
loop_
_entity.id
_entity.type
_entity.pdbx_description
1 polymer ?
#
loop_
_entity_poly.entity_id
_entity_poly.type
_entity_poly.pdbx_seq_one_letter_code
_entity_poly.pdbx_strand_id
1 'polypeptide(L)'
;MTVPHTYSSDVAFTPAVKAIQTRKGSRGGYAHMEDGGGWRTEIDEGLAAFIGEQTSFFLATASADGQPYIQHRGGPAGFIRILDRTTLAFADFRGNRQYITQGNLSENAKAYIFLIDYVNRRRVKIWGEARVIEDDPALVASLMPKDYKARPEQAILFKIAAWDTNCPQHIPMKFDAADVVEAINTRDARIAELEAEIAALKLRLPPS
;
A
#
# COMPACT_ATOMS: atom_id res chain seq x y z
N MET A 1 -27.38 -11.73 -10.47
CA MET A 1 -27.04 -11.25 -11.82
C MET A 1 -25.94 -10.22 -11.67
N THR A 2 -24.73 -10.50 -12.13
CA THR A 2 -23.62 -9.54 -12.16
C THR A 2 -23.98 -8.45 -13.15
N VAL A 3 -24.10 -7.20 -12.68
CA VAL A 3 -24.25 -6.06 -13.58
C VAL A 3 -22.94 -5.96 -14.37
N PRO A 4 -22.96 -5.98 -15.71
CA PRO A 4 -21.75 -5.80 -16.48
C PRO A 4 -21.14 -4.44 -16.15
N HIS A 5 -19.88 -4.43 -15.77
CA HIS A 5 -19.11 -3.21 -15.58
C HIS A 5 -18.78 -2.64 -16.96
N THR A 6 -19.31 -1.46 -17.28
CA THR A 6 -19.02 -0.76 -18.53
C THR A 6 -17.70 -0.01 -18.43
N TYR A 7 -17.43 0.56 -17.25
CA TYR A 7 -16.18 1.25 -16.94
C TYR A 7 -15.47 0.54 -15.79
N SER A 8 -14.14 0.58 -15.77
CA SER A 8 -13.33 0.03 -14.67
C SER A 8 -13.66 0.67 -13.32
N SER A 9 -14.09 1.93 -13.32
CA SER A 9 -14.55 2.63 -12.11
C SER A 9 -15.86 2.08 -11.55
N ASP A 10 -16.64 1.32 -12.30
CA ASP A 10 -17.90 0.72 -11.84
C ASP A 10 -17.70 -0.28 -10.69
N VAL A 11 -16.45 -0.73 -10.47
CA VAL A 11 -16.06 -1.48 -9.27
C VAL A 11 -16.37 -0.72 -7.97
N ALA A 12 -16.40 0.61 -8.03
CA ALA A 12 -16.72 1.50 -6.90
C ALA A 12 -17.87 2.48 -7.20
N PHE A 13 -18.02 2.93 -8.45
CA PHE A 13 -19.06 3.84 -8.89
C PHE A 13 -20.34 3.08 -9.23
N THR A 14 -20.92 2.44 -8.21
CA THR A 14 -22.23 1.78 -8.30
C THR A 14 -23.32 2.77 -8.76
N PRO A 15 -24.49 2.27 -9.24
CA PRO A 15 -25.61 3.15 -9.59
C PRO A 15 -25.98 4.14 -8.47
N ALA A 16 -25.92 3.71 -7.21
CA ALA A 16 -26.17 4.58 -6.05
C ALA A 16 -25.09 5.67 -5.91
N VAL A 17 -23.81 5.34 -6.12
CA VAL A 17 -22.72 6.33 -6.11
C VAL A 17 -22.87 7.32 -7.25
N LYS A 18 -23.17 6.87 -8.47
CA LYS A 18 -23.40 7.74 -9.63
C LYS A 18 -24.59 8.68 -9.38
N ALA A 19 -25.67 8.19 -8.80
CA ALA A 19 -26.82 9.01 -8.41
C ALA A 19 -26.45 10.09 -7.37
N ILE A 20 -25.62 9.76 -6.38
CA ILE A 20 -25.11 10.74 -5.40
C ILE A 20 -24.21 11.77 -6.06
N GLN A 21 -23.31 11.36 -6.97
CA GLN A 21 -22.46 12.26 -7.74
C GLN A 21 -23.31 13.24 -8.56
N THR A 22 -24.41 12.79 -9.17
CA THR A 22 -25.34 13.67 -9.90
C THR A 22 -25.97 14.68 -8.96
N ARG A 23 -26.56 14.20 -7.86
CA ARG A 23 -27.21 15.05 -6.86
C ARG A 23 -26.25 16.08 -6.24
N LYS A 24 -24.97 15.74 -6.09
CA LYS A 24 -23.94 16.62 -5.53
C LYS A 24 -23.13 17.38 -6.58
N GLY A 25 -23.48 17.27 -7.87
CA GLY A 25 -22.88 18.06 -8.95
C GLY A 25 -21.50 17.60 -9.45
N SER A 26 -20.98 16.45 -9.02
CA SER A 26 -19.66 15.94 -9.46
C SER A 26 -19.72 14.95 -10.63
N ARG A 27 -20.91 14.51 -11.03
CA ARG A 27 -21.08 13.46 -12.06
C ARG A 27 -20.48 13.83 -13.42
N GLY A 28 -20.56 15.10 -13.83
CA GLY A 28 -20.00 15.55 -15.11
C GLY A 28 -18.49 15.31 -15.20
N GLY A 29 -17.75 15.68 -14.14
CA GLY A 29 -16.30 15.46 -14.08
C GLY A 29 -15.93 13.98 -14.08
N TYR A 30 -16.63 13.15 -13.30
CA TYR A 30 -16.36 11.70 -13.27
C TYR A 30 -16.83 10.96 -14.52
N ALA A 31 -17.85 11.46 -15.24
CA ALA A 31 -18.22 10.92 -16.55
C ALA A 31 -17.15 11.21 -17.60
N HIS A 32 -16.60 12.42 -17.61
CA HIS A 32 -15.48 12.74 -18.50
C HIS A 32 -14.24 11.87 -18.22
N MET A 33 -13.95 11.58 -16.94
CA MET A 33 -12.89 10.64 -16.57
C MET A 33 -13.19 9.21 -17.05
N GLU A 34 -14.44 8.75 -16.93
CA GLU A 34 -14.89 7.45 -17.47
C GLU A 34 -14.71 7.37 -19.00
N ASP A 35 -15.12 8.40 -19.73
CA ASP A 35 -14.98 8.47 -21.19
C ASP A 35 -13.51 8.57 -21.65
N GLY A 36 -12.64 9.13 -20.81
CA GLY A 36 -11.19 9.20 -21.02
C GLY A 36 -10.43 7.90 -20.75
N GLY A 37 -11.13 6.78 -20.54
CA GLY A 37 -10.54 5.45 -20.27
C GLY A 37 -10.75 4.94 -18.84
N GLY A 38 -11.41 5.72 -17.99
CA GLY A 38 -11.74 5.33 -16.62
C GLY A 38 -10.52 5.16 -15.72
N TRP A 39 -10.70 4.34 -14.68
CA TRP A 39 -9.60 3.96 -13.80
C TRP A 39 -8.66 2.97 -14.47
N ARG A 40 -7.40 3.01 -14.08
CA ARG A 40 -6.37 2.14 -14.65
C ARG A 40 -6.60 0.70 -14.21
N THR A 41 -6.35 -0.25 -15.10
CA THR A 41 -6.57 -1.68 -14.86
C THR A 41 -5.28 -2.49 -14.86
N GLU A 42 -4.18 -1.90 -15.36
CA GLU A 42 -2.86 -2.49 -15.42
C GLU A 42 -1.85 -1.69 -14.58
N ILE A 43 -0.83 -2.37 -14.11
CA ILE A 43 0.32 -1.82 -13.40
C ILE A 43 1.18 -1.08 -14.42
N ASP A 44 1.20 0.24 -14.30
CA ASP A 44 2.14 1.11 -15.01
C ASP A 44 3.45 1.25 -14.22
N GLU A 45 4.44 1.89 -14.83
CA GLU A 45 5.75 2.11 -14.20
C GLU A 45 5.65 2.89 -12.89
N GLY A 46 4.72 3.85 -12.81
CA GLY A 46 4.49 4.65 -11.62
C GLY A 46 3.93 3.83 -10.46
N LEU A 47 2.95 2.97 -10.72
CA LEU A 47 2.41 2.05 -9.72
C LEU A 47 3.45 1.01 -9.33
N ALA A 48 4.23 0.50 -10.28
CA ALA A 48 5.28 -0.48 -9.99
C ALA A 48 6.35 0.09 -9.05
N ALA A 49 6.84 1.30 -9.32
CA ALA A 49 7.77 2.00 -8.45
C ALA A 49 7.17 2.24 -7.06
N PHE A 50 5.93 2.76 -7.02
CA PHE A 50 5.24 3.02 -5.76
C PHE A 50 5.05 1.76 -4.91
N ILE A 51 4.61 0.64 -5.50
CA ILE A 51 4.46 -0.65 -4.81
C ILE A 51 5.81 -1.17 -4.30
N GLY A 52 6.87 -1.05 -5.11
CA GLY A 52 8.21 -1.49 -4.75
C GLY A 52 8.77 -0.81 -3.49
N GLU A 53 8.37 0.43 -3.23
CA GLU A 53 8.79 1.21 -2.06
C GLU A 53 7.99 0.85 -0.79
N GLN A 54 6.85 0.17 -0.89
CA GLN A 54 5.98 -0.05 0.27
C GLN A 54 6.57 -1.09 1.23
N THR A 55 6.55 -0.75 2.51
CA THR A 55 6.89 -1.64 3.64
C THR A 55 5.67 -2.08 4.45
N SER A 56 4.51 -1.50 4.13
CA SER A 56 3.24 -1.73 4.82
C SER A 56 2.07 -1.52 3.86
N PHE A 57 1.02 -2.32 4.01
CA PHE A 57 -0.26 -2.09 3.35
C PHE A 57 -1.42 -2.69 4.16
N PHE A 58 -2.64 -2.37 3.74
CA PHE A 58 -3.85 -2.95 4.31
C PHE A 58 -4.56 -3.80 3.25
N LEU A 59 -4.85 -5.05 3.61
CA LEU A 59 -5.66 -5.96 2.81
C LEU A 59 -7.06 -6.02 3.41
N ALA A 60 -8.06 -5.63 2.62
CA ALA A 60 -9.45 -5.82 2.94
C ALA A 60 -10.04 -6.99 2.15
N THR A 61 -10.88 -7.76 2.82
CA THR A 61 -11.65 -8.90 2.28
C THR A 61 -13.06 -8.82 2.87
N ALA A 62 -13.97 -9.64 2.38
CA ALA A 62 -15.29 -9.78 2.97
C ALA A 62 -15.74 -11.24 2.94
N SER A 63 -16.59 -11.63 3.89
CA SER A 63 -17.27 -12.93 3.83
C SER A 63 -18.25 -13.00 2.65
N ALA A 64 -18.87 -14.16 2.43
CA ALA A 64 -19.93 -14.35 1.44
C ALA A 64 -21.12 -13.40 1.68
N ASP A 65 -21.46 -13.15 2.94
CA ASP A 65 -22.52 -12.21 3.34
C ASP A 65 -22.11 -10.73 3.23
N GLY A 66 -20.86 -10.46 2.83
CA GLY A 66 -20.34 -9.11 2.66
C GLY A 66 -19.88 -8.43 3.95
N GLN A 67 -19.67 -9.19 5.04
CA GLN A 67 -19.10 -8.64 6.28
C GLN A 67 -17.64 -8.21 6.03
N PRO A 68 -17.29 -6.91 6.13
CA PRO A 68 -15.95 -6.46 5.82
C PRO A 68 -14.95 -6.85 6.91
N TYR A 69 -13.72 -7.14 6.49
CA TYR A 69 -12.56 -7.37 7.35
C TYR A 69 -11.34 -6.71 6.73
N ILE A 70 -10.51 -6.06 7.56
CA ILE A 70 -9.26 -5.44 7.12
C ILE A 70 -8.11 -5.85 8.05
N GLN A 71 -6.96 -6.16 7.45
CA GLN A 71 -5.77 -6.55 8.18
C GLN A 71 -4.54 -5.83 7.61
N HIS A 72 -3.69 -5.34 8.51
CA HIS A 72 -2.38 -4.81 8.16
C HIS A 72 -1.43 -5.95 7.75
N ARG A 73 -0.67 -5.73 6.68
CA ARG A 73 0.41 -6.60 6.19
C ARG A 73 1.68 -5.76 6.06
N GLY A 74 2.78 -6.26 6.60
CA GLY A 74 4.06 -5.55 6.61
C GLY A 74 5.22 -6.45 6.21
N GLY A 75 6.26 -5.84 5.66
CA GLY A 75 7.47 -6.49 5.17
C GLY A 75 8.51 -5.46 4.76
N PRO A 76 9.74 -5.87 4.39
CA PRO A 76 10.72 -4.98 3.79
C PRO A 76 10.23 -4.50 2.41
N ALA A 77 10.78 -3.38 1.91
CA ALA A 77 10.47 -2.89 0.57
C ALA A 77 10.63 -4.01 -0.48
N GLY A 78 9.70 -4.07 -1.43
CA GLY A 78 9.64 -5.10 -2.46
C GLY A 78 9.00 -6.43 -2.02
N PHE A 79 8.44 -6.53 -0.82
CA PHE A 79 7.73 -7.75 -0.39
C PHE A 79 6.40 -7.98 -1.13
N ILE A 80 5.81 -6.93 -1.70
CA ILE A 80 4.72 -7.02 -2.67
C ILE A 80 5.34 -7.18 -4.06
N ARG A 81 5.21 -8.37 -4.64
CA ARG A 81 5.79 -8.74 -5.93
C ARG A 81 4.79 -8.52 -7.04
N ILE A 82 5.28 -8.03 -8.17
CA ILE A 82 4.52 -7.90 -9.41
C ILE A 82 4.83 -9.13 -10.26
N LEU A 83 3.83 -9.97 -10.52
CA LEU A 83 4.00 -11.18 -11.34
C LEU A 83 3.79 -10.89 -12.82
N ASP A 84 2.83 -10.02 -13.13
CA ASP A 84 2.52 -9.53 -14.47
C ASP A 84 1.83 -8.16 -14.39
N ARG A 85 1.41 -7.59 -15.53
CA ARG A 85 0.79 -6.26 -15.60
C ARG A 85 -0.54 -6.14 -14.85
N THR A 86 -1.13 -7.23 -14.36
CA THR A 86 -2.42 -7.26 -13.66
C THR A 86 -2.40 -8.07 -12.37
N THR A 87 -1.27 -8.64 -11.98
CA THR A 87 -1.20 -9.57 -10.85
C THR A 87 -0.10 -9.17 -9.87
N LEU A 88 -0.51 -8.95 -8.63
CA LEU A 88 0.37 -8.84 -7.47
C LEU A 88 0.43 -10.17 -6.73
N ALA A 89 1.52 -10.43 -6.03
CA ALA A 89 1.65 -11.55 -5.13
C ALA A 89 2.53 -11.20 -3.94
N PHE A 90 2.25 -11.82 -2.79
CA PHE A 90 3.06 -11.67 -1.59
C PHE A 90 2.97 -12.93 -0.74
N ALA A 91 4.04 -13.21 0.00
CA ALA A 91 4.02 -14.25 1.01
C ALA A 91 3.17 -13.79 2.19
N ASP A 92 2.25 -14.65 2.64
CA ASP A 92 1.55 -14.49 3.90
C ASP A 92 2.35 -15.18 5.00
N PHE A 93 2.71 -14.44 6.04
CA PHE A 93 3.55 -14.93 7.12
C PHE A 93 2.72 -15.51 8.25
N ARG A 94 3.27 -16.52 8.90
CA ARG A 94 2.63 -17.16 10.04
C ARG A 94 2.37 -16.16 11.16
N GLY A 95 1.09 -15.94 11.45
CA GLY A 95 0.62 -14.97 12.43
C GLY A 95 -0.09 -15.61 13.63
N ASN A 96 -1.13 -14.91 14.10
CA ASN A 96 -1.98 -15.33 15.21
C ASN A 96 -2.98 -16.46 14.87
N ARG A 97 -2.96 -16.97 13.63
CA ARG A 97 -3.78 -18.09 13.15
C ARG A 97 -5.30 -17.88 13.23
N GLN A 98 -5.77 -16.65 13.04
CA GLN A 98 -7.20 -16.40 12.91
C GLN A 98 -7.79 -16.88 11.57
N TYR A 99 -6.95 -16.97 10.52
CA TYR A 99 -7.32 -17.45 9.18
C TYR A 99 -8.51 -16.73 8.52
N ILE A 100 -8.93 -15.57 9.02
CA ILE A 100 -10.11 -14.83 8.52
C ILE A 100 -9.95 -14.47 7.04
N THR A 101 -8.78 -13.96 6.62
CA THR A 101 -8.52 -13.66 5.20
C THR A 101 -8.66 -14.90 4.32
N GLN A 102 -8.10 -16.04 4.75
CA GLN A 102 -8.17 -17.29 3.98
C GLN A 102 -9.61 -17.82 3.90
N GLY A 103 -10.34 -17.81 5.02
CA GLY A 103 -11.75 -18.17 5.07
C GLY A 103 -12.59 -17.31 4.14
N ASN A 104 -12.50 -15.97 4.26
CA ASN A 104 -13.21 -15.02 3.41
C ASN A 104 -12.91 -15.27 1.92
N LEU A 105 -11.64 -15.42 1.53
CA LEU A 105 -11.26 -15.61 0.13
C LEU A 105 -11.68 -16.98 -0.44
N SER A 106 -11.94 -17.98 0.41
CA SER A 106 -12.46 -19.28 -0.03
C SER A 106 -13.91 -19.22 -0.52
N GLU A 107 -14.69 -18.25 -0.04
CA GLU A 107 -16.11 -18.08 -0.36
C GLU A 107 -16.42 -16.79 -1.12
N ASN A 108 -15.55 -15.79 -1.05
CA ASN A 108 -15.66 -14.50 -1.72
C ASN A 108 -14.28 -13.97 -2.12
N ALA A 109 -13.95 -14.09 -3.41
CA ALA A 109 -12.65 -13.68 -3.92
C ALA A 109 -12.42 -12.16 -3.88
N LYS A 110 -13.44 -11.32 -3.66
CA LYS A 110 -13.30 -9.86 -3.71
C LYS A 110 -12.36 -9.37 -2.61
N ALA A 111 -11.37 -8.61 -3.03
CA ALA A 111 -10.36 -8.04 -2.15
C ALA A 111 -10.03 -6.61 -2.55
N TYR A 112 -9.45 -5.89 -1.60
CA TYR A 112 -9.04 -4.51 -1.79
C TYR A 112 -7.73 -4.24 -1.07
N ILE A 113 -6.78 -3.66 -1.79
CA ILE A 113 -5.49 -3.24 -1.25
C ILE A 113 -5.50 -1.72 -1.09
N PHE A 114 -5.13 -1.26 0.10
CA PHE A 114 -4.90 0.15 0.39
C PHE A 114 -3.44 0.36 0.77
N LEU A 115 -2.78 1.24 0.03
CA LEU A 115 -1.37 1.60 0.19
C LEU A 115 -1.28 3.08 0.51
N ILE A 116 -0.42 3.46 1.45
CA ILE A 116 -0.23 4.85 1.85
C ILE A 116 1.23 5.15 2.12
N ASP A 117 1.71 6.18 1.44
CA ASP A 117 3.03 6.76 1.62
C ASP A 117 2.83 8.11 2.33
N TYR A 118 3.14 8.14 3.63
CA TYR A 118 2.97 9.32 4.45
C TYR A 118 4.02 10.40 4.17
N VAL A 119 5.23 10.01 3.72
CA VAL A 119 6.32 10.95 3.42
C VAL A 119 5.93 11.82 2.23
N ASN A 120 5.53 11.17 1.13
CA ASN A 120 5.13 11.88 -0.10
C ASN A 120 3.64 12.21 -0.14
N ARG A 121 2.88 11.84 0.89
CA ARG A 121 1.42 12.03 1.01
C ARG A 121 0.66 11.42 -0.17
N ARG A 122 1.06 10.23 -0.61
CA ARG A 122 0.43 9.50 -1.71
C ARG A 122 -0.39 8.35 -1.16
N ARG A 123 -1.50 8.02 -1.83
CA ARG A 123 -2.27 6.81 -1.54
C ARG A 123 -2.73 6.17 -2.84
N VAL A 124 -2.71 4.84 -2.85
CA VAL A 124 -3.23 4.03 -3.95
C VAL A 124 -4.29 3.09 -3.40
N LYS A 125 -5.38 2.99 -4.14
CA LYS A 125 -6.51 2.10 -3.89
C LYS A 125 -6.55 1.09 -5.03
N ILE A 126 -6.54 -0.20 -4.73
CA ILE A 126 -6.55 -1.26 -5.73
C ILE A 126 -7.70 -2.21 -5.42
N TRP A 127 -8.66 -2.30 -6.34
CA TRP A 127 -9.75 -3.27 -6.29
C TRP A 127 -9.39 -4.48 -7.13
N GLY A 128 -9.81 -5.65 -6.70
CA GLY A 128 -9.52 -6.87 -7.41
C GLY A 128 -10.07 -8.12 -6.75
N GLU A 129 -9.52 -9.23 -7.17
CA GLU A 129 -9.81 -10.54 -6.62
C GLU A 129 -8.54 -11.16 -6.07
N ALA A 130 -8.61 -11.80 -4.91
CA ALA A 130 -7.48 -12.48 -4.32
C ALA A 130 -7.79 -13.96 -4.08
N ARG A 131 -6.73 -14.76 -4.05
CA ARG A 131 -6.80 -16.17 -3.68
C ARG A 131 -5.55 -16.59 -2.93
N VAL A 132 -5.72 -17.58 -2.07
CA VAL A 132 -4.63 -18.19 -1.31
C VAL A 132 -4.09 -19.39 -2.08
N ILE A 133 -2.77 -19.56 -2.08
CA ILE A 133 -2.06 -20.70 -2.65
C ILE A 133 -1.23 -21.36 -1.53
N GLU A 134 -1.63 -22.56 -1.13
CA GLU A 134 -0.97 -23.35 -0.07
C GLU A 134 -0.04 -24.42 -0.67
N ASP A 135 -0.43 -24.99 -1.81
CA ASP A 135 0.21 -26.17 -2.41
C ASP A 135 1.33 -25.83 -3.43
N ASP A 136 1.95 -24.65 -3.32
CA ASP A 136 3.07 -24.24 -4.18
C ASP A 136 4.25 -23.67 -3.35
N PRO A 137 5.07 -24.55 -2.75
CA PRO A 137 6.22 -24.12 -1.96
C PRO A 137 7.26 -23.31 -2.76
N ALA A 138 7.36 -23.56 -4.08
CA ALA A 138 8.29 -22.85 -4.94
C ALA A 138 7.84 -21.39 -5.14
N LEU A 139 6.56 -21.16 -5.39
CA LEU A 139 5.97 -19.82 -5.45
C LEU A 139 6.16 -19.10 -4.11
N VAL A 140 5.80 -19.74 -3.00
CA VAL A 140 5.95 -19.14 -1.66
C VAL A 140 7.40 -18.73 -1.40
N ALA A 141 8.37 -19.60 -1.69
CA ALA A 141 9.79 -19.29 -1.55
C ALA A 141 10.23 -18.14 -2.47
N SER A 142 9.72 -18.08 -3.71
CA SER A 142 10.05 -17.01 -4.66
C SER A 142 9.56 -15.63 -4.22
N LEU A 143 8.52 -15.58 -3.37
CA LEU A 143 7.93 -14.35 -2.84
C LEU A 143 8.60 -13.87 -1.55
N MET A 144 9.43 -14.70 -0.91
CA MET A 144 10.13 -14.32 0.31
C MET A 144 11.17 -13.22 0.04
N PRO A 145 11.14 -12.10 0.78
CA PRO A 145 12.21 -11.13 0.70
C PRO A 145 13.53 -11.72 1.21
N LYS A 146 14.64 -11.30 0.59
CA LYS A 146 15.97 -11.77 0.95
C LYS A 146 16.27 -11.45 2.42
N ASP A 147 16.84 -12.41 3.13
CA ASP A 147 17.26 -12.29 4.54
C ASP A 147 16.14 -11.93 5.52
N TYR A 148 14.87 -12.06 5.11
CA TYR A 148 13.73 -11.77 5.98
C TYR A 148 13.41 -12.94 6.90
N LYS A 149 13.41 -12.68 8.21
CA LYS A 149 13.31 -13.72 9.25
C LYS A 149 11.91 -14.30 9.45
N ALA A 150 10.89 -13.75 8.79
CA ALA A 150 9.53 -14.25 8.92
C ALA A 150 9.40 -15.65 8.32
N ARG A 151 8.49 -16.46 8.87
CA ARG A 151 8.18 -17.79 8.34
C ARG A 151 6.98 -17.65 7.39
N PRO A 152 7.13 -17.93 6.09
CA PRO A 152 5.98 -17.97 5.20
C PRO A 152 5.08 -19.15 5.56
N GLU A 153 3.78 -18.95 5.38
CA GLU A 153 2.76 -20.00 5.53
C GLU A 153 2.13 -20.34 4.18
N GLN A 154 1.86 -19.33 3.36
CA GLN A 154 1.16 -19.45 2.08
C GLN A 154 1.46 -18.26 1.17
N ALA A 155 1.05 -18.30 -0.08
CA ALA A 155 1.09 -17.16 -1.00
C ALA A 155 -0.31 -16.58 -1.20
N ILE A 156 -0.41 -15.26 -1.34
CA ILE A 156 -1.64 -14.60 -1.77
C ILE A 156 -1.38 -13.98 -3.13
N LEU A 157 -2.21 -14.34 -4.11
CA LEU A 157 -2.25 -13.73 -5.43
C LEU A 157 -3.41 -12.76 -5.48
N PHE A 158 -3.18 -11.57 -6.01
CA PHE A 158 -4.18 -10.52 -6.16
C PHE A 158 -4.21 -10.08 -7.62
N LYS A 159 -5.34 -10.33 -8.28
CA LYS A 159 -5.61 -9.90 -9.65
C LYS A 159 -6.35 -8.57 -9.64
N ILE A 160 -5.76 -7.57 -10.28
CA ILE A 160 -6.27 -6.20 -10.31
C ILE A 160 -7.46 -6.11 -11.26
N ALA A 161 -8.55 -5.52 -10.76
CA ALA A 161 -9.70 -5.12 -11.58
C ALA A 161 -9.60 -3.63 -11.95
N ALA A 162 -9.23 -2.77 -11.00
CA ALA A 162 -8.96 -1.35 -11.22
C ALA A 162 -8.14 -0.76 -10.08
N TRP A 163 -7.49 0.36 -10.34
CA TRP A 163 -6.83 1.15 -9.31
C TRP A 163 -6.88 2.65 -9.60
N ASP A 164 -6.78 3.42 -8.51
CA ASP A 164 -6.88 4.88 -8.55
C ASP A 164 -6.03 5.52 -7.45
N THR A 165 -5.51 6.71 -7.76
CA THR A 165 -4.79 7.59 -6.84
C THR A 165 -5.67 8.77 -6.46
N ASN A 166 -5.90 8.98 -5.17
CA ASN A 166 -6.71 10.10 -4.69
C ASN A 166 -5.84 11.29 -4.26
N CYS A 167 -6.47 12.47 -4.15
CA CYS A 167 -5.88 13.73 -3.67
C CYS A 167 -5.08 13.55 -2.35
N PRO A 168 -3.88 14.18 -2.24
CA PRO A 168 -3.00 14.10 -1.07
C PRO A 168 -3.49 14.90 0.14
N GLN A 169 -4.59 15.66 -0.01
CA GLN A 169 -5.16 16.48 1.06
C GLN A 169 -5.43 15.65 2.33
N HIS A 170 -5.12 16.26 3.47
CA HIS A 170 -5.30 15.70 4.81
C HIS A 170 -4.50 14.43 5.14
N ILE A 171 -3.56 14.00 4.27
CA ILE A 171 -2.58 12.98 4.65
C ILE A 171 -1.48 13.67 5.47
N PRO A 172 -1.31 13.32 6.76
CA PRO A 172 -0.23 13.89 7.57
C PRO A 172 1.12 13.42 7.04
N MET A 173 2.12 14.28 7.14
CA MET A 173 3.50 13.88 6.91
C MET A 173 3.97 13.06 8.11
N LYS A 174 4.46 11.85 7.85
CA LYS A 174 5.09 10.98 8.86
C LYS A 174 6.39 10.44 8.28
N PHE A 175 7.37 10.29 9.15
CA PHE A 175 8.67 9.70 8.85
C PHE A 175 8.83 8.42 9.67
N ASP A 176 9.59 7.47 9.13
CA ASP A 176 9.92 6.28 9.88
C ASP A 176 10.89 6.63 11.01
N ALA A 177 10.75 5.92 12.14
CA ALA A 177 11.54 6.20 13.33
C ALA A 177 13.05 6.07 13.07
N ALA A 178 13.46 5.17 12.17
CA ALA A 178 14.86 4.99 11.78
C ALA A 178 15.43 6.26 11.12
N ASP A 179 14.72 6.83 10.16
CA ASP A 179 15.13 8.06 9.46
C ASP A 179 15.23 9.24 10.44
N VAL A 180 14.27 9.35 11.36
CA VAL A 180 14.27 10.40 12.38
C VAL A 180 15.47 10.24 13.32
N VAL A 181 15.75 9.02 13.78
CA VAL A 181 16.89 8.73 14.65
C VAL A 181 18.21 9.02 13.93
N GLU A 182 18.35 8.67 12.66
CA GLU A 182 19.55 8.97 11.87
C GLU A 182 19.78 10.48 11.73
N ALA A 183 18.72 11.24 11.43
CA ALA A 183 18.79 12.69 11.35
C ALA A 183 19.18 13.34 12.70
N ILE A 184 18.64 12.82 13.81
CA ILE A 184 19.02 13.26 15.17
C ILE A 184 20.49 12.97 15.43
N ASN A 185 20.97 11.75 15.16
CA ASN A 185 22.37 11.37 15.39
C ASN A 185 23.34 12.23 14.58
N THR A 186 23.01 12.51 13.32
CA THR A 186 23.80 13.38 12.45
C THR A 186 23.89 14.79 13.02
N ARG A 187 22.77 15.32 13.50
CA ARG A 187 22.73 16.65 14.11
C ARG A 187 23.52 16.69 15.41
N ASP A 188 23.38 15.69 16.26
CA ASP A 188 24.04 15.64 17.57
C ASP A 188 25.58 15.50 17.40
N ALA A 189 26.05 14.75 16.39
CA ALA A 189 27.47 14.72 16.01
C ALA A 189 28.00 16.10 15.60
N ARG A 190 27.22 16.85 14.80
CA ARG A 190 27.60 18.22 14.41
C ARG A 190 27.59 19.19 15.59
N ILE A 191 26.66 19.05 16.52
CA ILE A 191 26.63 19.85 17.76
C ILE A 191 27.90 19.60 18.57
N ALA A 192 28.29 18.34 18.78
CA ALA A 192 29.50 18.00 19.52
C ALA A 192 30.78 18.57 18.87
N GLU A 193 30.86 18.53 17.53
CA GLU A 193 31.97 19.14 16.78
C GLU A 193 32.04 20.67 16.99
N LEU A 194 30.91 21.35 16.87
CA LEU A 194 30.82 22.80 17.06
C LEU A 194 31.11 23.21 18.51
N GLU A 195 30.65 22.43 19.50
CA GLU A 195 30.95 22.67 20.90
C GLU A 195 32.44 22.54 21.19
N ALA A 196 33.11 21.55 20.59
CA ALA A 196 34.56 21.39 20.69
C ALA A 196 35.33 22.56 20.04
N GLU A 197 34.88 23.03 18.87
CA GLU A 197 35.48 24.19 18.20
C GLU A 197 35.32 25.47 19.03
N ILE A 198 34.12 25.71 19.56
CA ILE A 198 33.84 26.87 20.43
C ILE A 198 34.72 26.80 21.69
N ALA A 199 34.86 25.64 22.30
CA ALA A 199 35.73 25.47 23.47
C ALA A 199 37.19 25.80 23.12
N ALA A 200 37.68 25.33 21.97
CA ALA A 200 39.03 25.63 21.50
C ALA A 200 39.25 27.12 21.19
N LEU A 201 38.26 27.79 20.59
CA LEU A 201 38.32 29.23 20.29
C LEU A 201 38.28 30.08 21.57
N LYS A 202 37.46 29.71 22.55
CA LYS A 202 37.41 30.39 23.85
C LYS A 202 38.74 30.35 24.59
N LEU A 203 39.48 29.25 24.50
CA LEU A 203 40.82 29.13 25.06
C LEU A 203 41.87 30.02 24.37
N ARG A 204 41.59 30.52 23.16
CA ARG A 204 42.50 31.37 22.37
C ARG A 204 42.20 32.87 22.51
N LEU A 205 41.09 33.24 23.16
CA LEU A 205 40.75 34.64 23.42
C LEU A 205 41.57 35.16 24.61
N PRO A 206 42.19 36.35 24.52
CA PRO A 206 42.88 36.95 25.65
C PRO A 206 41.88 37.25 26.79
N PRO A 207 42.30 37.16 28.07
CA PRO A 207 41.44 37.53 29.18
C PRO A 207 41.06 39.01 29.08
N SER A 208 39.78 39.29 29.28
CA SER A 208 39.22 40.65 29.38
C SER A 208 39.68 41.37 30.63
#